data_AF-A0A7X9HF36-F1
#
_entry.id   AF-A0A7X9HF36-F1
#
_cell.length_a   1.000
_cell.length_b   1.000
_cell.length_c   1.000
_cell.angle_alpha   90.00
_cell.angle_beta   90.00
_cell.angle_gamma   90.00
#
_symmetry.space_group_name_H-M   'P 1'
#
loop_
_entity.id
_entity.type
_entity.pdbx_description
1 polymer ?
#
loop_
_entity_poly.entity_id
_entity_poly.type
_entity_poly.pdbx_seq_one_letter_code
_entity_poly.pdbx_strand_id
1 'polypeptide(L)'
;MKRNVYYNMVLCIIIFMTSFAKADERLRVVVVDLKAQGVPKTKAMIISNMLRNDLVNDGRFIVIERNQMESILKEQGFQQTGCTDQA
;
A
#
# COMPACT_ATOMS: atom_id res chain seq x y z
N MET A 1 9.73 40.31 -26.47
CA MET A 1 8.38 39.72 -26.29
C MET A 1 8.38 38.18 -26.32
N LYS A 2 8.99 37.52 -27.32
CA LYS A 2 8.98 36.05 -27.47
C LYS A 2 9.61 35.25 -26.30
N ARG A 3 10.66 35.78 -25.66
CA ARG A 3 11.34 35.14 -24.51
C ARG A 3 10.44 34.98 -23.28
N ASN A 4 9.60 35.98 -22.98
CA ASN A 4 8.64 35.90 -21.86
C ASN A 4 7.47 34.97 -22.18
N VAL A 5 7.10 34.85 -23.46
CA VAL A 5 6.07 33.90 -23.93
C VAL A 5 6.56 32.46 -23.77
N TYR A 6 7.82 32.16 -24.12
CA TYR A 6 8.42 30.84 -23.87
C TYR A 6 8.52 30.51 -22.37
N TYR A 7 8.88 31.49 -21.53
CA TYR A 7 8.96 31.27 -20.09
C TYR A 7 7.57 30.98 -19.48
N ASN A 8 6.55 31.73 -19.89
CA ASN A 8 5.17 31.45 -19.49
C ASN A 8 4.68 30.09 -20.03
N MET A 9 5.06 29.72 -21.26
CA MET A 9 4.70 28.42 -21.84
C MET A 9 5.33 27.25 -21.07
N VAL A 10 6.62 27.34 -20.71
CA VAL A 10 7.31 26.33 -19.91
C VAL A 10 6.72 26.25 -18.49
N LEU A 11 6.40 27.40 -17.89
CA LEU A 11 5.74 27.46 -16.58
C LEU A 11 4.37 26.78 -16.60
N CYS A 12 3.56 27.00 -17.65
CA CYS A 12 2.27 26.32 -17.82
C CYS A 12 2.41 24.79 -17.98
N ILE A 13 3.44 24.32 -18.69
CA ILE A 13 3.69 22.88 -18.86
C ILE A 13 4.07 22.21 -17.53
N ILE A 14 4.88 22.87 -16.71
CA ILE A 14 5.28 22.36 -15.39
C ILE A 14 4.07 22.27 -14.45
N ILE A 15 3.20 23.29 -14.45
CA ILE A 15 1.98 23.30 -13.64
C ILE A 15 0.99 22.22 -14.10
N PHE A 16 0.93 21.94 -15.41
CA PHE A 16 0.05 20.91 -15.96
C PHE A 16 0.52 19.48 -15.59
N MET A 17 1.83 19.24 -15.51
CA MET A 17 2.40 17.94 -15.14
C MET A 17 2.10 17.51 -13.70
N THR A 18 1.93 18.43 -12.74
CA THR A 18 1.72 18.09 -11.33
C THR A 18 0.27 17.68 -11.00
N SER A 19 -0.68 17.88 -11.92
CA SER A 19 -2.11 17.70 -11.68
C SER A 19 -2.59 16.23 -11.61
N PHE A 20 -1.72 15.25 -11.84
CA PHE A 20 -2.08 13.83 -11.85
C PHE A 20 -1.76 13.07 -10.54
N ALA A 21 -1.18 13.72 -9.54
CA ALA A 21 -0.89 13.07 -8.26
C ALA A 21 -2.17 12.98 -7.38
N LYS A 22 -2.98 11.94 -7.59
CA LYS A 22 -4.02 11.55 -6.62
C LYS A 22 -3.39 10.64 -5.57
N ALA A 23 -3.30 11.12 -4.33
CA ALA A 23 -2.94 10.28 -3.20
C ALA A 23 -4.07 9.28 -2.93
N ASP A 24 -3.73 8.01 -2.72
CA ASP A 24 -4.69 6.99 -2.34
C ASP A 24 -5.15 7.25 -0.89
N GLU A 25 -6.39 7.71 -0.70
CA GLU A 25 -6.97 8.07 0.61
C GLU A 25 -7.35 6.85 1.47
N ARG A 26 -7.08 5.62 1.01
CA ARG A 26 -7.45 4.40 1.74
C ARG A 26 -6.69 4.30 3.06
N LEU A 27 -7.44 3.96 4.12
CA LEU A 27 -6.87 3.84 5.46
C LEU A 27 -6.11 2.51 5.59
N ARG A 28 -4.85 2.58 6.02
CA ARG A 28 -4.04 1.38 6.31
C ARG A 28 -4.37 0.86 7.70
N VAL A 29 -4.78 -0.40 7.78
CA VAL A 29 -5.19 -1.06 9.03
C VAL A 29 -4.55 -2.43 9.17
N VAL A 30 -4.31 -2.85 10.41
CA VAL A 30 -3.78 -4.18 10.74
C VAL A 30 -4.82 -4.92 11.58
N VAL A 31 -5.28 -6.07 11.09
CA VAL A 31 -6.22 -6.93 11.82
C VAL A 31 -5.45 -7.97 12.61
N VAL A 32 -5.55 -7.89 13.94
CA VAL A 32 -4.95 -8.86 14.87
C VAL A 32 -5.90 -10.04 15.06
N ASP A 33 -5.36 -11.24 15.30
CA ASP A 33 -6.18 -12.42 15.58
C ASP A 33 -7.00 -12.24 16.86
N LEU A 34 -8.28 -12.58 16.77
CA LEU A 34 -9.22 -12.54 17.88
C LEU A 34 -8.83 -13.56 18.95
N LYS A 35 -8.94 -13.14 20.21
CA LYS A 35 -8.76 -14.05 21.35
C LYS A 35 -10.03 -14.87 21.55
N ALA A 36 -9.86 -16.18 21.65
CA ALA A 36 -10.97 -17.07 21.95
C ALA A 36 -11.41 -16.93 23.42
N GLN A 37 -12.69 -16.63 23.64
CA GLN A 37 -13.32 -16.63 24.97
C GLN A 37 -14.57 -17.50 24.92
N GLY A 38 -14.56 -18.63 25.63
CA GLY A 38 -15.69 -19.57 25.64
C GLY A 38 -15.94 -20.30 24.30
N VAL A 39 -15.05 -20.17 23.32
CA VAL A 39 -15.16 -20.79 22.00
C VAL A 39 -13.86 -21.50 21.60
N PRO A 40 -13.89 -22.46 20.66
CA PRO A 40 -12.67 -23.06 20.12
C PRO A 40 -11.77 -22.01 19.47
N LYS A 41 -10.44 -22.16 19.64
CA LYS A 41 -9.44 -21.29 19.01
C LYS A 41 -9.61 -21.23 17.48
N THR A 42 -9.95 -22.35 16.86
CA THR A 42 -10.22 -22.44 15.42
C THR A 42 -11.35 -21.51 14.99
N LYS A 43 -12.40 -21.38 15.81
CA LYS A 43 -13.53 -20.51 15.51
C LYS A 43 -13.14 -19.03 15.56
N ALA A 44 -12.37 -18.63 16.58
CA ALA A 44 -11.83 -17.27 16.67
C ALA A 44 -10.92 -16.92 15.48
N MET A 45 -10.10 -17.88 15.04
CA MET A 45 -9.24 -17.72 13.86
C MET A 45 -10.06 -17.58 12.56
N ILE A 46 -11.10 -18.41 12.37
CA ILE A 46 -12.01 -18.31 11.22
C ILE A 46 -12.66 -16.92 11.17
N ILE A 47 -13.18 -16.42 12.30
CA ILE A 47 -13.81 -15.09 12.37
C ILE A 47 -12.80 -13.98 12.09
N SER A 48 -11.55 -14.12 12.57
CA SER A 48 -10.47 -13.17 12.27
C SER A 48 -10.19 -13.08 10.77
N ASN A 49 -10.20 -14.23 10.07
CA ASN A 49 -10.01 -14.29 8.63
C ASN A 49 -11.21 -13.74 7.86
N MET A 50 -12.44 -14.00 8.33
CA MET A 50 -13.65 -13.40 7.75
C MET A 50 -13.60 -11.87 7.86
N LEU A 51 -13.26 -11.34 9.04
CA LEU A 51 -13.12 -9.89 9.24
C LEU A 51 -12.05 -9.27 8.33
N ARG A 52 -10.91 -9.94 8.14
CA ARG A 52 -9.89 -9.51 7.17
C ARG A 52 -10.47 -9.44 5.76
N ASN A 53 -11.15 -10.49 5.33
CA ASN A 53 -11.74 -10.57 4.01
C ASN A 53 -12.78 -9.47 3.79
N ASP A 54 -13.64 -9.21 4.77
CA ASP A 54 -14.65 -8.17 4.70
C ASP A 54 -14.03 -6.77 4.56
N LEU A 55 -12.96 -6.49 5.32
CA LEU A 55 -12.24 -5.21 5.23
C LEU A 55 -11.50 -5.03 3.90
N VAL A 56 -10.98 -6.12 3.31
CA VAL A 56 -10.38 -6.09 1.97
C VAL A 56 -11.46 -5.82 0.91
N ASN A 57 -12.62 -6.48 1.02
CA ASN A 57 -13.72 -6.36 0.08
C ASN A 57 -14.43 -4.99 0.15
N ASP A 58 -14.41 -4.32 1.30
CA ASP A 58 -14.95 -2.97 1.47
C ASP A 58 -14.19 -1.93 0.61
N GLY A 59 -12.94 -2.20 0.21
CA GLY A 59 -12.18 -1.39 -0.75
C GLY A 59 -11.72 -0.02 -0.24
N ARG A 60 -12.15 0.39 0.96
CA ARG A 60 -11.74 1.63 1.65
C ARG A 60 -10.51 1.45 2.53
N PHE A 61 -10.13 0.19 2.80
CA PHE A 61 -9.02 -0.16 3.66
C PHE A 61 -7.90 -0.85 2.88
N ILE A 62 -6.66 -0.55 3.26
CA ILE A 62 -5.49 -1.36 2.91
C ILE A 62 -5.21 -2.23 4.14
N VAL A 63 -5.65 -3.49 4.09
CA VAL A 63 -5.43 -4.46 5.17
C VAL A 63 -4.03 -5.04 5.02
N ILE A 64 -3.18 -4.81 6.02
CA ILE A 64 -1.81 -5.31 6.02
C ILE A 64 -1.74 -6.60 6.84
N GLU A 65 -1.35 -7.69 6.19
CA GLU A 65 -1.04 -8.95 6.87
C GLU A 65 0.36 -8.90 7.45
N ARG A 66 0.51 -9.20 8.75
CA ARG A 66 1.84 -9.21 9.41
C ARG A 66 2.82 -10.18 8.76
N ASN A 67 2.33 -11.27 8.15
CA ASN A 67 3.16 -12.25 7.44
C ASN A 67 3.85 -11.67 6.20
N GLN A 68 3.32 -10.60 5.61
CA GLN A 68 3.94 -9.98 4.44
C GLN A 68 5.05 -9.00 4.81
N MET A 69 5.11 -8.52 6.06
CA MET A 69 6.18 -7.60 6.47
C MET A 69 7.54 -8.29 6.46
N GLU A 70 7.60 -9.54 6.92
CA GLU A 70 8.83 -10.34 6.95
C GLU A 70 9.30 -10.69 5.53
N SER A 71 8.38 -11.00 4.61
CA SER A 71 8.72 -11.25 3.21
C SER A 71 9.17 -9.98 2.49
N ILE A 72 8.53 -8.82 2.75
CA ILE A 72 8.93 -7.53 2.17
C ILE A 72 10.33 -7.13 2.64
N LEU A 73 10.63 -7.27 3.95
CA LEU A 73 11.95 -6.99 4.49
C LEU A 73 13.03 -7.94 3.93
N LYS A 74 12.68 -9.21 3.72
CA LYS A 74 13.56 -10.18 3.06
C LYS A 74 13.83 -9.82 1.59
N GLU A 75 12.80 -9.43 0.84
CA GLU A 75 12.91 -9.02 -0.57
C GLU A 75 13.77 -7.74 -0.71
N GLN A 76 13.54 -6.75 0.15
CA GLN A 76 14.31 -5.51 0.18
C GLN A 76 15.78 -5.76 0.57
N GLY A 77 16.04 -6.68 1.50
CA GLY A 77 17.40 -7.13 1.81
C GLY A 77 18.06 -7.85 0.63
N PHE A 78 17.30 -8.65 -0.13
CA PHE A 78 17.79 -9.33 -1.34
C PHE A 78 18.16 -8.36 -2.46
N GLN A 79 17.34 -7.31 -2.67
CA GLN A 79 17.61 -6.24 -3.64
C GLN A 79 18.86 -5.41 -3.28
N GLN A 80 19.15 -5.22 -1.99
CA GLN A 80 20.39 -4.55 -1.54
C GLN A 80 21.65 -5.38 -1.80
N THR A 81 21.55 -6.70 -1.85
CA THR A 81 22.69 -7.59 -2.13
C THR A 81 23.00 -7.77 -3.61
N GLY A 82 22.21 -7.18 -4.52
CA GLY A 82 22.51 -7.17 -5.96
C GLY A 82 22.45 -8.53 -6.65
N CYS A 83 21.80 -9.54 -6.06
CA CYS A 83 21.73 -10.90 -6.59
C CYS A 83 20.38 -11.20 -7.26
N THR A 84 19.95 -10.34 -8.18
CA THR A 84 18.88 -10.65 -9.14
C THR A 84 19.41 -10.44 -10.55
N ASP A 85 19.19 -11.40 -11.43
CA ASP A 85 19.66 -11.39 -12.83
C ASP A 85 18.92 -10.32 -13.65
N GLN A 86 19.34 -9.06 -13.48
CA GLN A 86 19.14 -7.99 -14.44
C GLN A 86 20.45 -7.19 -14.53
N ALA A 87 21.46 -7.83 -15.10
CA ALA A 87 22.60 -7.19 -15.73
C ALA A 87 22.69 -7.68 -17.18
#